data_AF-A0AA92P4I8-F1
#
_entry.id   AF-A0AA92P4I8-F1
#
_cell.length_a   1.000
_cell.length_b   1.000
_cell.length_c   1.000
_cell.angle_alpha   90.00
_cell.angle_beta   90.00
_cell.angle_gamma   90.00
#
_symmetry.space_group_name_H-M   'P 1'
#
loop_
_entity.id
_entity.type
_entity.pdbx_description
1 polymer ?
#
loop_
_entity_poly.entity_id
_entity_poly.type
_entity_poly.pdbx_seq_one_letter_code
_entity_poly.pdbx_strand_id
1 'polypeptide(L)'
;MLVENSVSGVEVKAVHEGTCSAVSVPNSEKWSHEAIVARANARPQRMQKLKQAANSGENPGFDFLLECWDDDPALQIVIKKLLAKFPQWGLVAVERVLVKWQE
;
A
#
# COMPACT_ATOMS: atom_id res chain seq x y z
N MET A 1 20.52 -34.71 42.47
CA MET A 1 21.51 -33.64 42.69
C MET A 1 20.92 -32.39 42.04
N LEU A 2 20.34 -31.51 42.86
CA LEU A 2 20.77 -30.11 43.10
C LEU A 2 20.65 -29.27 41.81
N VAL A 3 19.87 -28.21 41.71
CA VAL A 3 19.64 -27.15 42.70
C VAL A 3 18.50 -26.24 42.22
N GLU A 4 17.73 -25.73 43.17
CA GLU A 4 16.72 -24.71 43.02
C GLU A 4 17.38 -23.36 42.70
N ASN A 5 16.80 -22.55 41.81
CA ASN A 5 17.04 -21.11 41.88
C ASN A 5 15.74 -20.35 41.64
N SER A 6 15.06 -20.07 42.74
CA SER A 6 14.10 -18.99 42.84
C SER A 6 14.86 -17.67 42.86
N VAL A 7 14.48 -16.72 42.00
CA VAL A 7 14.72 -15.30 42.30
C VAL A 7 13.40 -14.53 42.20
N SER A 8 13.15 -13.85 43.31
CA SER A 8 11.97 -13.09 43.69
C SER A 8 12.16 -11.63 43.29
N GLY A 9 11.06 -11.00 42.87
CA GLY A 9 10.77 -9.59 43.12
C GLY A 9 11.59 -8.54 42.37
N VAL A 10 10.98 -7.94 41.35
CA VAL A 10 10.81 -6.48 41.36
C VAL A 10 9.62 -6.10 40.49
N GLU A 11 8.61 -5.51 41.12
CA GLU A 11 7.56 -4.79 40.43
C GLU A 11 8.20 -3.57 39.76
N VAL A 12 8.18 -3.52 38.42
CA VAL A 12 8.29 -2.24 37.72
C VAL A 12 6.91 -1.91 37.18
N LYS A 13 6.17 -1.20 38.03
CA LYS A 13 5.04 -0.37 37.64
C LYS A 13 5.55 0.71 36.69
N ALA A 14 5.54 0.44 35.39
CA ALA A 14 5.51 1.46 34.38
C ALA A 14 4.10 1.46 33.79
N VAL A 15 3.23 2.28 34.39
CA VAL A 15 2.04 2.78 33.69
C VAL A 15 2.58 3.57 32.51
N HIS A 16 2.70 2.92 31.36
CA HIS A 16 2.53 3.62 30.11
C HIS A 16 1.18 3.15 29.58
N GLU A 17 0.18 3.97 29.85
CA GLU A 17 -1.04 4.01 29.06
C GLU A 17 -0.64 4.55 27.67
N GLY A 18 0.19 3.77 26.97
CA GLY A 18 0.37 3.92 25.56
C GLY A 18 -0.89 3.36 24.98
N THR A 19 -1.89 4.22 24.79
CA THR A 19 -2.94 4.01 23.83
C THR A 19 -2.24 3.52 22.56
N CYS A 20 -2.16 2.21 22.37
CA CYS A 20 -1.73 1.63 21.13
C CYS A 20 -2.72 2.20 20.14
N SER A 21 -2.29 3.20 19.35
CA SER A 21 -3.03 3.68 18.20
C SER A 21 -3.58 2.44 17.53
N ALA A 22 -4.91 2.29 17.57
CA ALA A 22 -5.58 1.10 17.10
C ALA A 22 -5.04 0.83 15.70
N VAL A 23 -4.23 -0.22 15.58
CA VAL A 23 -3.75 -0.70 14.30
C VAL A 23 -5.01 -0.96 13.51
N SER A 24 -5.27 -0.15 12.47
CA SER A 24 -6.43 -0.33 11.61
C SER A 24 -6.52 -1.81 11.26
N VAL A 25 -7.57 -2.46 11.74
CA VAL A 25 -7.78 -3.89 11.52
C VAL A 25 -7.70 -4.09 10.00
N PRO A 26 -6.84 -5.00 9.49
CA PRO A 26 -6.77 -5.24 8.07
C PRO A 26 -8.18 -5.58 7.59
N ASN A 27 -8.71 -4.81 6.63
CA ASN A 27 -10.00 -5.09 6.01
C ASN A 27 -9.95 -6.52 5.44
N SER A 28 -10.56 -7.46 6.17
CA SER A 28 -10.51 -8.89 5.85
C SER A 28 -11.16 -9.20 4.51
N GLU A 29 -12.12 -8.38 4.08
CA GLU A 29 -12.80 -8.52 2.79
C GLU A 29 -11.88 -8.10 1.63
N LYS A 30 -11.10 -7.02 1.79
CA LYS A 30 -10.15 -6.55 0.77
C LYS A 30 -8.98 -7.52 0.55
N TRP A 31 -8.68 -8.34 1.55
CA TRP A 31 -7.61 -9.34 1.54
C TRP A 31 -8.14 -10.77 1.59
N SER A 32 -9.42 -10.98 1.28
CA SER A 32 -9.98 -12.31 1.13
C SER A 32 -9.32 -13.04 -0.05
N HIS A 33 -9.43 -14.36 -0.06
CA HIS A 33 -8.89 -15.18 -1.14
C HIS A 33 -9.50 -14.77 -2.49
N GLU A 34 -10.80 -14.53 -2.50
CA GLU A 34 -11.59 -14.13 -3.66
C GLU A 34 -11.16 -12.75 -4.16
N ALA A 35 -10.98 -11.77 -3.26
CA ALA A 35 -10.51 -10.43 -3.63
C ALA A 35 -9.08 -10.44 -4.18
N ILE A 36 -8.21 -11.29 -3.61
CA ILE A 36 -6.84 -11.50 -4.12
C ILE A 36 -6.88 -12.12 -5.52
N VAL A 37 -7.69 -13.14 -5.74
CA VAL A 37 -7.85 -13.80 -7.05
C VAL A 37 -8.43 -12.83 -8.08
N ALA A 38 -9.49 -12.10 -7.74
CA ALA A 38 -10.09 -11.10 -8.63
C ALA A 38 -9.07 -10.03 -9.05
N ARG A 39 -8.29 -9.51 -8.08
CA ARG A 39 -7.21 -8.56 -8.34
C ARG A 39 -6.13 -9.15 -9.24
N ALA A 40 -5.70 -10.38 -8.99
CA ALA A 40 -4.70 -11.06 -9.81
C ALA A 40 -5.18 -11.27 -11.26
N ASN A 41 -6.46 -11.58 -11.46
CA ASN A 41 -7.08 -11.73 -12.78
C ASN A 41 -7.23 -10.40 -13.54
N ALA A 42 -7.48 -9.29 -12.83
CA ALA A 42 -7.55 -7.96 -13.44
C ALA A 42 -6.17 -7.35 -13.79
N ARG A 43 -5.11 -7.80 -13.10
CA ARG A 43 -3.74 -7.27 -13.24
C ARG A 43 -3.22 -7.25 -14.69
N PRO A 44 -3.37 -8.29 -15.52
CA PRO A 44 -2.85 -8.28 -16.90
C PRO A 44 -3.43 -7.12 -17.74
N GLN A 45 -4.74 -6.88 -17.63
CA GLN A 45 -5.40 -5.80 -18.38
C GLN A 45 -4.96 -4.41 -17.89
N ARG A 46 -4.91 -4.22 -16.56
CA ARG A 46 -4.41 -2.97 -15.95
C ARG A 46 -2.96 -2.70 -16.35
N MET A 47 -2.10 -3.72 -16.32
CA MET A 47 -0.71 -3.63 -16.77
C MET A 47 -0.59 -3.29 -18.25
N GLN A 48 -1.42 -3.88 -19.12
CA GLN A 48 -1.42 -3.57 -20.55
C GLN A 48 -1.76 -2.10 -20.80
N LYS A 49 -2.78 -1.56 -20.13
CA LYS A 49 -3.13 -0.14 -20.23
C LYS A 49 -2.01 0.78 -19.72
N LEU A 50 -1.35 0.43 -18.62
CA LEU A 50 -0.17 1.16 -18.13
C LEU A 50 1.00 1.13 -19.12
N LYS A 51 1.26 -0.02 -19.77
CA LYS A 51 2.26 -0.13 -20.84
C LYS A 51 1.91 0.73 -22.06
N GLN A 52 0.63 0.78 -22.43
CA GLN A 52 0.18 1.64 -23.53
C GLN A 52 0.42 3.11 -23.20
N ALA A 53 0.04 3.57 -22.00
CA ALA A 53 0.35 4.93 -21.53
C ALA A 53 1.86 5.21 -21.51
N ALA A 54 2.68 4.22 -21.12
CA ALA A 54 4.14 4.33 -21.15
C ALA A 54 4.71 4.60 -22.56
N ASN A 55 4.07 4.02 -23.56
CA ASN A 55 4.47 4.07 -24.97
C ASN A 55 3.92 5.31 -25.68
N SER A 56 2.65 5.67 -25.42
CA SER A 56 2.00 6.83 -26.05
C SER A 56 2.31 8.16 -25.37
N GLY A 57 2.65 8.14 -24.07
CA GLY A 57 2.75 9.35 -23.24
C GLY A 57 1.39 9.95 -22.86
N GLU A 58 0.29 9.31 -23.27
CA GLU A 58 -1.07 9.72 -22.95
C GLU A 58 -1.42 9.33 -21.50
N ASN A 59 -2.00 10.27 -20.76
CA ASN A 59 -2.41 10.04 -19.38
C ASN A 59 -3.63 9.11 -19.37
N PRO A 60 -3.57 7.94 -18.70
CA PRO A 60 -4.69 6.98 -18.68
C PRO A 60 -5.86 7.40 -17.77
N GLY A 61 -5.75 8.56 -17.10
CA GLY A 61 -6.74 9.15 -16.21
C GLY A 61 -6.42 8.92 -14.73
N PHE A 62 -6.70 9.91 -13.89
CA PHE A 62 -6.47 9.84 -12.45
C PHE A 62 -7.25 8.69 -11.79
N ASP A 63 -8.54 8.53 -12.11
CA ASP A 63 -9.38 7.52 -11.47
C ASP A 63 -8.88 6.09 -11.76
N PHE A 64 -8.43 5.84 -12.99
CA PHE A 64 -7.82 4.56 -13.36
C PHE A 64 -6.51 4.32 -12.59
N LEU A 65 -5.66 5.34 -12.46
CA LEU A 65 -4.42 5.23 -11.71
C LEU A 65 -4.69 5.01 -10.22
N LEU A 66 -5.67 5.70 -9.65
CA LEU A 66 -6.07 5.56 -8.25
C LEU A 66 -6.63 4.16 -7.97
N GLU A 67 -7.51 3.65 -8.84
CA GLU A 67 -8.02 2.27 -8.74
C GLU A 67 -6.87 1.26 -8.77
N CYS A 68 -5.95 1.38 -9.73
CA CYS A 68 -4.79 0.49 -9.81
C CYS A 68 -3.88 0.61 -8.58
N TRP A 69 -3.72 1.82 -8.05
CA TRP A 69 -2.87 2.14 -6.91
C TRP A 69 -3.41 1.54 -5.60
N ASP A 70 -4.71 1.70 -5.35
CA ASP A 70 -5.37 1.24 -4.13
C ASP A 70 -5.61 -0.27 -4.14
N ASP A 71 -5.86 -0.84 -5.32
CA ASP A 71 -6.09 -2.27 -5.44
C ASP A 71 -4.79 -3.04 -5.44
N ASP A 72 -3.81 -2.74 -6.29
CA ASP A 72 -2.69 -3.66 -6.50
C ASP A 72 -1.33 -3.04 -6.14
N PRO A 73 -0.73 -3.45 -5.00
CA PRO A 73 0.61 -3.03 -4.63
C PRO A 73 1.67 -3.27 -5.71
N ALA A 74 1.48 -4.30 -6.56
CA ALA A 74 2.40 -4.57 -7.67
C ALA A 74 2.31 -3.53 -8.79
N LEU A 75 1.19 -2.80 -8.92
CA LEU A 75 1.04 -1.74 -9.90
C LEU A 75 1.58 -0.40 -9.40
N GLN A 76 1.67 -0.18 -8.08
CA GLN A 76 2.21 1.06 -7.51
C GLN A 76 3.62 1.38 -8.01
N ILE A 77 4.49 0.36 -8.15
CA ILE A 77 5.87 0.57 -8.66
C ILE A 77 5.88 1.05 -10.12
N VAL A 78 4.95 0.56 -10.95
CA VAL A 78 4.83 0.96 -12.35
C VAL A 78 4.27 2.37 -12.44
N ILE A 79 3.24 2.68 -11.65
CA ILE A 79 2.64 4.02 -11.59
C ILE A 79 3.70 5.04 -11.15
N LYS A 80 4.46 4.77 -10.08
CA LYS A 80 5.57 5.65 -9.63
C LYS A 80 6.57 5.96 -10.76
N LYS A 81 6.97 4.94 -11.52
CA LYS A 81 7.88 5.11 -12.67
C LYS A 81 7.27 5.96 -13.78
N LEU A 82 5.98 5.79 -14.06
CA LEU A 82 5.27 6.59 -15.06
C LEU A 82 5.16 8.05 -14.65
N LEU A 83 4.81 8.34 -13.39
CA LEU A 83 4.72 9.72 -12.90
C LEU A 83 6.07 10.44 -12.95
N ALA A 84 7.16 9.74 -12.63
CA ALA A 84 8.51 10.27 -12.78
C ALA A 84 8.90 10.53 -14.25
N LYS A 85 8.40 9.70 -15.17
CA LYS A 85 8.64 9.84 -16.63
C LYS A 85 7.78 10.95 -17.25
N PHE A 86 6.59 11.19 -16.71
CA PHE A 86 5.59 12.12 -17.26
C PHE A 86 5.12 13.13 -16.21
N PRO A 87 6.00 14.03 -15.74
CA PRO A 87 5.66 15.01 -14.71
C PRO A 87 4.53 15.95 -15.14
N GLN A 88 4.37 16.18 -16.44
CA GLN A 88 3.30 17.03 -17.00
C GLN A 88 1.89 16.49 -16.75
N TRP A 89 1.73 15.25 -16.27
CA TRP A 89 0.43 14.72 -15.87
C TRP A 89 -0.11 15.35 -14.59
N GLY A 90 0.71 16.10 -13.83
CA GLY A 90 0.27 16.81 -12.63
C GLY A 90 -0.20 15.87 -11.53
N LEU A 91 0.39 14.68 -11.42
CA LEU A 91 0.07 13.67 -10.42
C LEU A 91 1.32 13.31 -9.63
N VAL A 92 1.17 13.15 -8.31
CA VAL A 92 2.29 12.80 -7.42
C VAL A 92 1.90 11.61 -6.55
N ALA A 93 2.85 10.71 -6.38
CA ALA A 93 2.75 9.54 -5.52
C ALA A 93 3.62 9.74 -4.28
N VAL A 94 3.00 9.93 -3.12
CA VAL A 94 3.70 10.11 -1.84
C VAL A 94 3.36 8.94 -0.94
N GLU A 95 4.39 8.19 -0.53
CA GLU A 95 4.25 6.96 0.28
C GLU A 95 3.25 5.95 -0.34
N ARG A 96 2.01 5.95 0.17
CA ARG A 96 0.88 5.10 -0.20
C ARG A 96 -0.33 5.90 -0.74
N VAL A 97 -0.16 7.17 -1.05
CA VAL A 97 -1.24 8.04 -1.55
C VAL A 97 -0.88 8.56 -2.94
N LEU A 98 -1.87 8.55 -3.83
CA LEU A 98 -1.81 9.16 -5.14
C LEU A 98 -2.69 10.42 -5.15
N VAL A 99 -2.12 11.57 -5.49
CA VAL A 99 -2.82 12.87 -5.47
C VAL A 99 -2.60 13.65 -6.76
N LYS A 100 -3.55 14.54 -7.08
CA LYS A 100 -3.35 15.58 -8.08
C LYS A 100 -2.49 16.68 -7.47
N TRP A 101 -1.43 17.06 -8.17
CA TRP A 101 -0.63 18.23 -7.84
C TRP A 101 -1.32 19.46 -8.42
N GLN A 102 -1.84 20.31 -7.54
CA GLN A 102 -2.25 21.66 -7.90
C GLN A 102 -1.03 22.56 -7.67
N GLU A 103 -0.68 23.38 -8.66
CA GLU A 103 0.30 24.45 -8.49
C GLU A 103 -0.26 25.58 -7.61
#